data_AF-A0A2H0G0W5-F1
#
_entry.id   AF-A0A2H0G0W5-F1
#
_cell.length_a   1.000
_cell.length_b   1.000
_cell.length_c   1.000
_cell.angle_alpha   90.00
_cell.angle_beta   90.00
_cell.angle_gamma   90.00
#
_symmetry.space_group_name_H-M   'P 1'
#
loop_
_entity.id
_entity.type
_entity.pdbx_description
1 polymer ?
#
loop_
_entity_poly.entity_id
_entity_poly.type
_entity_poly.pdbx_seq_one_letter_code
_entity_poly.pdbx_strand_id
1 'polypeptide(L)'
;MTTRIERIHAREILDSRGNPTVEVEVSLECGAFSRAGVPSGASTGVHEALELRDGDKSRYGGKGVKKAVGHVNNEIAMALTGMDALDQGAVDRAMIELDGTPHKEKFGANAILGVSMAVARAAADACDLPL
;
A
#
# COMPACT_ATOMS: atom_id res chain seq x y z
N MET A 1 20.49 11.88 8.62
CA MET A 1 19.40 10.90 8.83
C MET A 1 19.05 10.34 7.47
N THR A 2 19.06 9.01 7.31
CA THR A 2 18.78 8.41 6.01
C THR A 2 17.34 7.94 5.96
N THR A 3 16.53 8.59 5.14
CA THR A 3 15.10 8.31 4.94
C THR A 3 14.85 7.29 3.84
N ARG A 4 15.86 6.47 3.51
CA ARG A 4 15.70 5.38 2.53
C ARG A 4 14.80 4.31 3.09
N ILE A 5 13.89 3.81 2.25
CA ILE A 5 13.00 2.70 2.57
C ILE A 5 13.86 1.45 2.76
N GLU A 6 13.84 0.91 3.97
CA GLU A 6 14.54 -0.33 4.32
C GLU A 6 13.63 -1.54 4.07
N ARG A 7 12.37 -1.47 4.53
CA ARG A 7 11.42 -2.58 4.42
C ARG A 7 10.02 -2.09 4.17
N ILE A 8 9.30 -2.82 3.32
CA ILE A 8 7.85 -2.71 3.14
C ILE A 8 7.25 -4.09 3.44
N HIS A 9 6.18 -4.12 4.23
CA HIS A 9 5.46 -5.35 4.51
C HIS A 9 3.96 -5.10 4.58
N ALA A 10 3.16 -6.01 4.01
CA ALA A 10 1.71 -5.95 4.08
C ALA A 10 1.10 -7.20 4.70
N ARG A 11 -0.08 -7.00 5.29
CA ARG A 11 -0.94 -8.07 5.81
C ARG A 11 -2.41 -7.79 5.54
N GLU A 12 -3.20 -8.85 5.62
CA GLU A 12 -4.66 -8.77 5.58
C GLU A 12 -5.18 -8.54 7.02
N ILE A 13 -5.92 -7.45 7.23
CA ILE A 13 -6.64 -7.13 8.46
C ILE A 13 -8.15 -7.04 8.18
N LEU A 14 -8.96 -6.74 9.20
CA LEU A 14 -10.41 -6.50 9.03
C LEU A 14 -10.74 -5.02 9.18
N ASP A 15 -11.59 -4.51 8.29
CA ASP A 15 -12.16 -3.18 8.38
C ASP A 15 -13.30 -3.10 9.44
N SER A 16 -13.86 -1.90 9.62
CA SER A 16 -14.96 -1.65 10.57
C SER A 16 -16.27 -2.40 10.26
N ARG A 17 -16.39 -3.00 9.08
CA ARG A 17 -17.52 -3.83 8.63
C ARG A 17 -17.18 -5.32 8.64
N GLY A 18 -16.02 -5.70 9.15
CA GLY A 18 -15.54 -7.07 9.19
C GLY A 18 -15.14 -7.66 7.83
N ASN A 19 -14.91 -6.82 6.80
CA ASN A 19 -14.37 -7.30 5.53
C ASN A 19 -12.83 -7.20 5.54
N PRO A 20 -12.13 -8.09 4.82
CA PRO A 20 -10.69 -7.98 4.66
C PRO A 20 -10.25 -6.64 4.06
N THR A 21 -9.13 -6.11 4.51
CA THR A 21 -8.44 -4.97 3.89
C THR A 21 -6.92 -5.08 4.08
N VAL A 22 -6.17 -4.27 3.35
CA VAL A 22 -4.70 -4.25 3.38
C VAL A 22 -4.23 -3.29 4.46
N GLU A 23 -3.30 -3.74 5.30
CA GLU A 23 -2.45 -2.87 6.13
C GLU A 23 -1.01 -3.00 5.64
N VAL A 24 -0.34 -1.86 5.50
CA VAL A 24 1.07 -1.78 5.09
C VAL A 24 1.89 -1.16 6.19
N GLU A 25 3.07 -1.72 6.44
CA GLU A 25 4.12 -1.19 7.29
C GLU A 25 5.33 -0.79 6.46
N VAL A 26 5.97 0.30 6.84
CA VAL A 26 7.22 0.78 6.24
C VAL A 26 8.22 1.08 7.36
N SER A 27 9.46 0.58 7.24
CA SER A 27 10.60 1.02 8.04
C SER A 27 11.63 1.72 7.15
N LEU A 28 12.24 2.78 7.69
CA LEU A 28 13.33 3.50 7.05
C LEU A 28 14.66 3.17 7.72
N GLU A 29 15.78 3.35 7.01
CA GLU A 29 17.13 3.08 7.53
C GLU A 29 17.47 3.89 8.80
N CYS A 30 16.83 5.03 9.03
CA CYS A 30 16.97 5.82 10.25
C CYS A 30 16.18 5.28 11.45
N GLY A 31 15.46 4.17 11.31
CA GLY A 31 14.63 3.56 12.35
C GLY A 31 13.20 4.10 12.43
N ALA A 32 12.84 5.08 11.60
CA ALA A 32 11.48 5.59 11.51
C ALA A 32 10.54 4.48 10.98
N PHE A 33 9.32 4.44 11.51
CA PHE A 33 8.39 3.35 11.25
C PHE A 33 6.96 3.85 11.20
N SER A 34 6.17 3.29 10.29
CA SER A 34 4.74 3.58 10.27
C SER A 34 3.89 2.40 9.80
N ARG A 35 2.57 2.56 10.00
CA ARG A 35 1.55 1.66 9.48
C ARG A 35 0.38 2.45 8.87
N ALA A 36 -0.19 1.93 7.79
CA ALA A 36 -1.39 2.45 7.18
C ALA A 36 -2.35 1.32 6.80
N GLY A 37 -3.54 1.33 7.41
CA GLY A 37 -4.67 0.51 6.97
C GLY A 37 -5.46 1.23 5.88
N VAL A 38 -5.88 0.50 4.87
CA VAL A 38 -6.60 1.07 3.72
C VAL A 38 -8.11 0.95 3.94
N PRO A 39 -8.88 2.03 3.80
CA PRO A 39 -10.34 1.94 3.87
C PRO A 39 -10.87 1.13 2.69
N SER A 40 -11.85 0.26 2.95
CA SER A 40 -12.55 -0.46 1.89
C SER A 40 -13.74 0.38 1.39
N GLY A 41 -13.88 0.52 0.08
CA GLY A 41 -15.00 1.21 -0.56
C GLY A 41 -15.73 0.28 -1.51
N ALA A 42 -17.05 0.39 -1.58
CA ALA A 42 -17.80 -0.22 -2.68
C ALA A 42 -17.68 0.72 -3.89
N SER A 43 -16.53 0.67 -4.58
CA SER A 43 -16.36 1.43 -5.82
C SER A 43 -17.31 0.85 -6.87
N THR A 44 -18.24 1.69 -7.34
CA THR A 44 -19.21 1.33 -8.41
C THR A 44 -18.96 2.13 -9.68
N GLY A 45 -18.00 3.05 -9.69
CA GLY A 45 -17.65 3.88 -10.82
C GLY A 45 -16.68 3.17 -11.76
N VAL A 46 -17.04 3.03 -13.04
CA VAL A 46 -16.21 2.40 -14.08
C VAL A 46 -14.90 3.15 -14.39
N HIS A 47 -14.72 4.36 -13.85
CA HIS A 47 -13.54 5.20 -14.01
C HIS A 47 -12.74 5.38 -12.71
N GLU A 48 -13.17 4.76 -11.62
CA GLU A 48 -12.49 4.85 -10.33
C GLU A 48 -11.30 3.89 -10.26
N ALA A 49 -10.36 4.20 -9.37
CA ALA A 49 -9.26 3.29 -9.08
C ALA A 49 -9.81 2.00 -8.43
N LEU A 50 -9.42 0.85 -8.94
CA LEU A 50 -10.06 -0.42 -8.60
C LEU A 50 -9.36 -1.11 -7.43
N GLU A 51 -10.13 -1.42 -6.39
CA GLU A 51 -9.67 -2.26 -5.29
C GLU A 51 -9.49 -3.71 -5.77
N LEU A 52 -8.32 -4.31 -5.51
CA LEU A 52 -8.08 -5.71 -5.85
C LEU A 52 -8.60 -6.64 -4.75
N ARG A 53 -9.57 -7.48 -5.13
CA ARG A 53 -10.15 -8.54 -4.31
C ARG A 53 -9.78 -9.93 -4.86
N ASP A 54 -9.71 -10.92 -3.97
CA ASP A 54 -9.29 -12.28 -4.31
C ASP A 54 -10.31 -12.98 -5.24
N GLY A 55 -11.61 -12.77 -5.00
CA GLY A 55 -12.71 -13.43 -5.70
C GLY A 55 -12.98 -14.87 -5.22
N ASP A 56 -12.21 -15.37 -4.26
CA ASP A 56 -12.37 -16.70 -3.69
C ASP A 56 -13.58 -16.76 -2.73
N LYS A 57 -14.70 -17.34 -3.20
CA LYS A 57 -15.93 -17.44 -2.42
C LYS A 57 -15.79 -18.25 -1.13
N SER A 58 -14.77 -19.10 -1.00
CA SER A 58 -14.51 -19.86 0.23
C SER A 58 -13.96 -18.98 1.37
N ARG A 59 -13.42 -17.79 1.04
CA ARG A 59 -12.84 -16.84 1.99
C ARG A 59 -13.59 -15.51 1.96
N TYR A 60 -14.20 -15.15 3.08
CA TYR A 60 -14.90 -13.87 3.24
C TYR A 60 -15.90 -13.56 2.10
N GLY A 61 -16.52 -14.59 1.51
CA GLY A 61 -17.45 -14.44 0.38
C GLY A 61 -16.84 -13.82 -0.88
N GLY A 62 -15.54 -14.01 -1.12
CA GLY A 62 -14.81 -13.43 -2.27
C GLY A 62 -14.09 -12.12 -1.98
N LYS A 63 -14.24 -11.57 -0.78
CA LYS A 63 -13.71 -10.26 -0.39
C LYS A 63 -12.29 -10.28 0.18
N GLY A 64 -11.60 -11.42 0.16
CA GLY A 64 -10.18 -11.48 0.55
C GLY A 64 -9.31 -10.50 -0.24
N VAL A 65 -8.15 -10.15 0.30
CA VAL A 65 -7.19 -9.22 -0.32
C VAL A 65 -5.77 -9.80 -0.37
N LYS A 66 -5.62 -11.13 -0.33
CA LYS A 66 -4.30 -11.79 -0.36
C LYS A 66 -3.51 -11.47 -1.62
N LYS A 67 -4.16 -11.28 -2.77
CA LYS A 67 -3.46 -10.86 -4.00
C LYS A 67 -2.82 -9.49 -3.84
N ALA A 68 -3.57 -8.50 -3.34
CA ALA A 68 -3.05 -7.16 -3.08
C ALA A 68 -1.89 -7.19 -2.06
N VAL A 69 -2.04 -7.96 -0.97
CA VAL A 69 -0.96 -8.19 0.01
C VAL A 69 0.28 -8.82 -0.63
N GLY A 70 0.07 -9.77 -1.54
CA GLY A 70 1.14 -10.41 -2.32
C GLY A 70 1.92 -9.41 -3.17
N HIS A 71 1.22 -8.52 -3.88
CA HIS A 71 1.86 -7.48 -4.70
C HIS A 71 2.67 -6.49 -3.87
N VAL A 72 2.18 -6.11 -2.68
CA VAL A 72 2.94 -5.24 -1.77
C VAL A 72 4.23 -5.92 -1.30
N ASN A 73 4.13 -7.16 -0.82
CA ASN A 73 5.25 -7.89 -0.25
C ASN A 73 6.32 -8.31 -1.27
N ASN A 74 6.01 -8.28 -2.57
CA ASN A 74 6.91 -8.70 -3.64
C ASN A 74 7.23 -7.53 -4.58
N GLU A 75 6.44 -7.32 -5.62
CA GLU A 75 6.76 -6.39 -6.72
C GLU A 75 6.96 -4.95 -6.23
N ILE A 76 6.07 -4.45 -5.36
CA ILE A 76 6.15 -3.07 -4.86
C ILE A 76 7.33 -2.92 -3.88
N ALA A 77 7.47 -3.84 -2.92
CA ALA A 77 8.61 -3.82 -2.00
C ALA A 77 9.95 -3.82 -2.75
N MET A 78 10.11 -4.71 -3.74
CA MET A 78 11.33 -4.80 -4.54
C MET A 78 11.63 -3.51 -5.31
N ALA A 79 10.61 -2.84 -5.85
CA ALA A 79 10.78 -1.62 -6.62
C ALA A 79 11.12 -0.40 -5.76
N LEU A 80 10.62 -0.34 -4.52
CA LEU A 80 10.72 0.85 -3.67
C LEU A 80 11.84 0.80 -2.62
N THR A 81 12.33 -0.39 -2.25
CA THR A 81 13.45 -0.50 -1.30
C THR A 81 14.66 0.31 -1.80
N GLY A 82 15.21 1.15 -0.91
CA GLY A 82 16.32 2.06 -1.19
C GLY A 82 15.92 3.42 -1.75
N MET A 83 14.65 3.64 -2.15
CA MET A 83 14.14 4.96 -2.50
C MET A 83 14.03 5.85 -1.27
N ASP A 84 14.14 7.17 -1.47
CA ASP A 84 13.98 8.16 -0.39
C ASP A 84 12.49 8.40 -0.10
N ALA A 85 12.06 8.13 1.13
CA ALA A 85 10.69 8.34 1.57
C ALA A 85 10.27 9.82 1.58
N LEU A 86 11.21 10.76 1.59
CA LEU A 86 10.90 12.20 1.49
C LEU A 86 10.51 12.62 0.06
N ASP A 87 10.85 11.83 -0.97
CA ASP A 87 10.38 12.06 -2.33
C ASP A 87 9.09 11.27 -2.59
N GLN A 88 8.02 11.68 -1.91
CA GLN A 88 6.69 11.08 -2.04
C GLN A 88 6.24 11.00 -3.51
N GLY A 89 6.55 12.05 -4.29
CA GLY A 89 6.20 12.10 -5.71
C GLY A 89 6.93 11.03 -6.53
N ALA A 90 8.21 10.76 -6.27
CA ALA A 90 8.94 9.69 -6.93
C ALA A 90 8.42 8.31 -6.53
N VAL A 91 8.14 8.09 -5.24
CA VAL A 91 7.57 6.83 -4.75
C VAL A 91 6.21 6.53 -5.40
N ASP A 92 5.31 7.51 -5.44
CA ASP A 92 3.99 7.34 -6.04
C ASP A 92 4.08 7.13 -7.56
N ARG A 93 4.94 7.86 -8.27
CA ARG A 93 5.18 7.65 -9.70
C ARG A 93 5.74 6.27 -9.98
N ALA A 94 6.72 5.81 -9.21
CA ALA A 94 7.30 4.48 -9.39
C ALA A 94 6.24 3.37 -9.27
N MET A 95 5.32 3.47 -8.30
CA MET A 95 4.21 2.52 -8.18
C MET A 95 3.22 2.59 -9.33
N ILE A 96 2.86 3.80 -9.78
CA ILE A 96 1.93 4.00 -10.90
C ILE A 96 2.53 3.45 -12.21
N GLU A 97 3.81 3.72 -12.47
CA GLU A 97 4.52 3.22 -13.65
C GLU A 97 4.69 1.70 -13.60
N LEU A 98 5.01 1.14 -12.42
CA LEU A 98 5.16 -0.30 -12.22
C LEU A 98 3.83 -1.06 -12.39
N ASP A 99 2.72 -0.45 -11.96
CA ASP A 99 1.38 -0.98 -12.19
C ASP A 99 1.05 -0.94 -13.69
N GLY A 100 1.27 0.22 -14.33
CA GLY A 100 1.14 0.40 -15.77
C GLY A 100 -0.30 0.43 -16.29
N THR A 101 -1.29 0.41 -15.41
CA THR A 101 -2.71 0.43 -15.79
C THR A 101 -3.38 1.75 -15.37
N PRO A 102 -4.37 2.25 -16.14
CA PRO A 102 -4.98 3.56 -15.89
C PRO A 102 -5.74 3.63 -14.55
N HIS A 103 -6.29 2.51 -14.08
CA HIS A 103 -7.11 2.45 -12.87
C HIS A 103 -6.50 1.59 -11.77
N LYS A 104 -5.19 1.31 -11.84
CA LYS A 104 -4.44 0.54 -10.82
C LYS A 104 -4.95 -0.90 -10.69
N GLU A 105 -5.41 -1.48 -11.79
CA GLU A 105 -6.04 -2.79 -11.85
C GLU A 105 -5.07 -3.94 -11.58
N LYS A 106 -3.78 -3.76 -11.89
CA LYS A 106 -2.78 -4.82 -11.75
C LYS A 106 -2.47 -5.11 -10.29
N PHE A 107 -2.13 -4.09 -9.50
CA PHE A 107 -1.81 -4.26 -8.08
C PHE A 107 -3.00 -4.04 -7.15
N GLY A 108 -4.01 -3.31 -7.63
CA GLY A 108 -5.09 -2.80 -6.82
C GLY A 108 -4.75 -1.44 -6.24
N ALA A 109 -5.71 -0.52 -6.33
CA ALA A 109 -5.63 0.80 -5.72
C ALA A 109 -5.39 0.73 -4.21
N ASN A 110 -5.88 -0.32 -3.56
CA ASN A 110 -5.64 -0.60 -2.15
C ASN A 110 -4.17 -0.92 -1.84
N ALA A 111 -3.47 -1.69 -2.68
CA ALA A 111 -2.04 -1.93 -2.48
C ALA A 111 -1.23 -0.63 -2.59
N ILE A 112 -1.46 0.12 -3.68
CA ILE A 112 -0.72 1.36 -3.97
C ILE A 112 -0.98 2.42 -2.90
N LEU A 113 -2.24 2.65 -2.53
CA LEU A 113 -2.60 3.63 -1.50
C LEU A 113 -2.04 3.25 -0.12
N GLY A 114 -2.07 1.97 0.24
CA GLY A 114 -1.53 1.51 1.52
C GLY A 114 -0.04 1.81 1.65
N VAL A 115 0.74 1.52 0.61
CA VAL A 115 2.17 1.82 0.57
C VAL A 115 2.41 3.34 0.57
N SER A 116 1.71 4.09 -0.30
CA SER A 116 1.82 5.54 -0.40
C SER A 116 1.63 6.24 0.95
N MET A 117 0.58 5.89 1.69
CA MET A 117 0.28 6.47 3.00
C MET A 117 1.26 6.02 4.09
N ALA A 118 1.74 4.78 4.05
CA ALA A 118 2.74 4.31 5.01
C ALA A 118 4.10 4.99 4.79
N VAL A 119 4.51 5.21 3.54
CA VAL A 119 5.73 5.97 3.23
C VAL A 119 5.63 7.40 3.74
N ALA A 120 4.54 8.12 3.45
CA ALA A 120 4.33 9.48 3.92
C ALA A 120 4.39 9.59 5.46
N ARG A 121 3.75 8.64 6.16
CA ARG A 121 3.78 8.58 7.63
C ARG A 121 5.16 8.28 8.19
N ALA A 122 5.92 7.39 7.56
CA ALA A 122 7.27 7.06 8.00
C ALA A 122 8.24 8.24 7.75
N ALA A 123 8.03 8.99 6.66
CA ALA A 123 8.76 10.22 6.39
C ALA A 123 8.43 11.33 7.39
N ALA A 124 7.16 11.49 7.80
CA ALA A 124 6.76 12.43 8.84
C ALA A 124 7.37 12.07 10.21
N ASP A 125 7.33 10.78 10.57
CA ASP A 125 8.00 10.23 11.76
C ASP A 125 9.51 10.50 11.73
N ALA A 126 10.17 10.28 10.59
CA ALA A 126 11.58 10.60 10.42
C ALA A 126 11.91 12.09 10.56
N CYS A 127 10.96 12.99 10.29
CA CYS A 127 11.16 14.43 10.41
C CYS A 127 10.73 14.98 11.77
N ASP A 128 10.25 14.14 12.71
CA ASP A 128 9.59 14.56 13.95
C ASP A 128 8.44 15.55 13.71
N LEU A 129 7.68 15.34 12.62
CA LEU A 129 6.54 16.17 12.24
C LEU A 129 5.23 15.37 12.36
N PRO A 130 4.11 16.02 12.73
CA PRO A 130 2.80 15.43 12.52
C PRO A 130 2.56 15.23 11.02
N LEU A 131 1.77 14.20 10.67
CA LEU A 131 1.26 14.03 9.31
C LEU A 131 0.25 15.13 8.97
#